data_AF-A0A1B6HY93-F1
#
_entry.id   AF-A0A1B6HY93-F1
#
_cell.length_a   1.000
_cell.length_b   1.000
_cell.length_c   1.000
_cell.angle_alpha   90.00
_cell.angle_beta   90.00
_cell.angle_gamma   90.00
#
_symmetry.space_group_name_H-M   'P 1'
#
loop_
_entity.id
_entity.type
_entity.pdbx_description
1 polymer ?
#
loop_
_entity_poly.entity_id
_entity_poly.type
_entity_poly.pdbx_seq_one_letter_code
_entity_poly.pdbx_strand_id
1 'polypeptide(L)'
;YFFCRLWDCYTPDQRAIMIRTLSLALLVGVVTASSGQCDKVDTIDRSLKDNYCDQPLFVTFAPKTEEITLIDNICYTYFPLPDDPNTYQLYISRVYCDGSTDINSYIITDIELGVFRGASPYCTFTDSVFGYAGCDTYLIYRCMLYGDCEMYDESVSPVFGLSPLCRPLGLSCLRKVEEIVRDNCLPEQDYYALPMKLPNKCVTSQICVNSPPFQLAEQIPVVERSVAVVERPIPVVERPIPVIERGVPIVERGHQRFIH
;
A
#
# COMPACT_ATOMS: atom_id res chain seq x y z
N TYR A 1 -6.16 -34.42 -13.14
CA TYR A 1 -4.69 -34.19 -13.08
C TYR A 1 -4.17 -33.82 -11.69
N PHE A 2 -4.99 -33.23 -10.80
CA PHE A 2 -4.64 -32.98 -9.39
C PHE A 2 -4.42 -34.25 -8.54
N PHE A 3 -5.09 -35.37 -8.87
CA PHE A 3 -4.93 -36.64 -8.15
C PHE A 3 -3.62 -37.39 -8.41
N CYS A 4 -2.89 -37.08 -9.50
CA CYS A 4 -1.68 -37.83 -9.83
C CYS A 4 -0.46 -37.43 -8.98
N ARG A 5 -0.38 -36.19 -8.47
CA ARG A 5 0.81 -35.75 -7.71
C ARG A 5 0.78 -36.08 -6.22
N LEU A 6 -0.40 -36.23 -5.61
CA LEU A 6 -0.51 -36.71 -4.23
C LEU A 6 -0.08 -38.17 -4.09
N TRP A 7 -0.13 -38.95 -5.17
CA TRP A 7 0.15 -40.39 -5.16
C TRP A 7 1.63 -40.71 -4.88
N ASP A 8 2.55 -39.87 -5.34
CA ASP A 8 3.99 -40.13 -5.26
C ASP A 8 4.61 -39.83 -3.89
N CYS A 9 3.85 -39.26 -2.94
CA CYS A 9 4.31 -38.95 -1.59
C CYS A 9 3.92 -39.97 -0.50
N TYR A 10 3.16 -41.03 -0.81
CA TYR A 10 2.66 -42.00 0.18
C TYR A 10 3.30 -43.40 0.03
N THR A 11 3.66 -44.03 1.16
CA THR A 11 4.13 -45.43 1.21
C THR A 11 3.00 -46.42 0.85
N PRO A 12 3.31 -47.64 0.39
CA PRO A 12 2.31 -48.60 -0.12
C PRO A 12 1.15 -48.89 0.84
N ASP A 13 1.41 -48.93 2.15
CA ASP A 13 0.38 -49.18 3.18
C ASP A 13 -0.58 -48.01 3.38
N GLN A 14 -0.14 -46.76 3.16
CA GLN A 14 -0.99 -45.58 3.32
C GLN A 14 -1.95 -45.36 2.13
N ARG A 15 -1.61 -45.90 0.96
CA ARG A 15 -2.45 -45.83 -0.25
C ARG A 15 -3.74 -46.64 -0.11
N ALA A 16 -3.71 -47.76 0.61
CA ALA A 16 -4.88 -48.62 0.81
C ALA A 16 -5.94 -48.00 1.76
N ILE A 17 -5.51 -47.14 2.69
CA ILE A 17 -6.39 -46.48 3.66
C ILE A 17 -7.14 -45.31 3.00
N MET A 18 -6.46 -44.51 2.18
CA MET A 18 -7.03 -43.37 1.45
C MET A 18 -8.15 -43.74 0.48
N ILE A 19 -8.04 -44.89 -0.21
CA ILE A 19 -9.07 -45.35 -1.16
C ILE A 19 -10.37 -45.73 -0.44
N ARG A 20 -10.29 -46.24 0.80
CA ARG A 20 -11.49 -46.61 1.57
C ARG A 20 -12.22 -45.41 2.16
N THR A 21 -11.51 -44.31 2.46
CA THR A 21 -12.12 -43.07 2.98
C THR A 21 -12.72 -42.19 1.89
N LEU A 22 -12.22 -42.26 0.65
CA LEU A 22 -12.70 -41.41 -0.45
C LEU A 22 -14.14 -41.75 -0.90
N SER A 23 -14.56 -43.01 -0.75
CA SER A 23 -15.88 -43.47 -1.22
C SER A 23 -17.06 -43.01 -0.35
N LEU A 24 -16.82 -42.45 0.84
CA LEU A 24 -17.89 -42.03 1.76
C LEU A 24 -18.14 -40.51 1.79
N ALA A 25 -17.24 -39.69 1.23
CA ALA A 25 -17.31 -38.23 1.30
C ALA A 25 -17.98 -37.55 0.08
N LEU A 26 -18.59 -38.33 -0.82
CA LEU A 26 -19.11 -37.84 -2.11
C LEU A 26 -20.56 -37.32 -2.06
N LEU A 27 -21.13 -37.05 -0.87
CA LEU A 27 -22.54 -36.67 -0.71
C LEU A 27 -22.81 -35.33 -0.02
N VAL A 28 -21.81 -34.46 0.19
CA VAL A 28 -22.06 -33.09 0.68
C VAL A 28 -21.22 -32.09 -0.12
N GLY A 29 -21.64 -31.82 -1.36
CA GLY A 29 -21.08 -30.77 -2.20
C GLY A 29 -21.96 -29.52 -2.16
N VAL A 30 -21.94 -28.78 -1.05
CA VAL A 30 -22.38 -27.38 -1.06
C VAL A 30 -21.24 -26.58 -1.67
N VAL A 31 -21.43 -26.04 -2.88
CA VAL A 31 -20.51 -25.08 -3.48
C VAL A 31 -20.68 -23.76 -2.73
N THR A 32 -19.86 -23.54 -1.71
CA THR A 32 -19.60 -22.20 -1.20
C THR A 32 -18.52 -21.58 -2.09
N ALA A 33 -18.85 -20.52 -2.83
CA ALA A 33 -17.85 -19.64 -3.39
C ALA A 33 -17.01 -19.08 -2.22
N SER A 34 -15.75 -19.48 -2.11
CA SER A 34 -14.87 -19.02 -1.03
C SER A 34 -14.29 -17.66 -1.40
N SER A 35 -14.85 -16.60 -0.83
CA SER A 35 -14.10 -15.37 -0.61
C SER A 35 -13.03 -15.65 0.46
N GLY A 36 -11.75 -15.50 0.10
CA GLY A 36 -10.66 -15.30 1.06
C GLY A 36 -9.94 -16.54 1.62
N GLN A 37 -9.42 -17.44 0.77
CA GLN A 37 -8.44 -18.45 1.22
C GLN A 37 -7.06 -18.15 0.60
N CYS A 38 -6.20 -17.49 1.37
CA CYS A 38 -4.81 -17.25 1.01
C CYS A 38 -4.01 -18.54 1.01
N ASP A 39 -3.13 -18.72 0.02
CA ASP A 39 -2.11 -19.75 0.07
C ASP A 39 -1.10 -19.47 1.18
N LYS A 40 -0.64 -20.54 1.82
CA LYS A 40 0.43 -20.47 2.81
C LYS A 40 1.76 -20.62 2.08
N VAL A 41 2.61 -19.60 2.18
CA VAL A 41 3.97 -19.59 1.62
C VAL A 41 5.00 -19.53 2.75
N ASP A 42 6.12 -20.20 2.56
CA ASP A 42 7.22 -20.13 3.52
C ASP A 42 8.00 -18.83 3.29
N THR A 43 8.12 -18.02 4.33
CA THR A 43 8.69 -16.69 4.22
C THR A 43 10.20 -16.69 4.45
N ILE A 44 10.87 -15.66 3.94
CA ILE A 44 12.27 -15.37 4.22
C ILE A 44 12.39 -14.16 5.14
N ASP A 45 13.47 -14.09 5.90
CA ASP A 45 13.76 -12.98 6.81
C ASP A 45 14.03 -11.70 6.03
N ARG A 46 12.99 -10.86 5.88
CA ARG A 46 13.07 -9.50 5.36
C ARG A 46 11.97 -8.65 5.99
N SER A 47 12.35 -7.57 6.63
CA SER A 47 11.43 -6.65 7.33
C SER A 47 11.07 -5.44 6.48
N LEU A 48 10.04 -4.67 6.87
CA LEU A 48 9.77 -3.36 6.27
C LEU A 48 10.94 -2.38 6.47
N LYS A 49 11.69 -2.51 7.57
CA LYS A 49 12.91 -1.72 7.80
C LYS A 49 13.98 -1.98 6.74
N ASP A 50 14.16 -3.24 6.33
CA ASP A 50 15.10 -3.58 5.25
C ASP A 50 14.64 -2.97 3.93
N ASN A 51 13.33 -3.04 3.64
CA ASN A 51 12.75 -2.40 2.47
C ASN A 51 12.92 -0.87 2.50
N TYR A 52 12.77 -0.24 3.66
CA TYR A 52 13.02 1.19 3.85
C TYR A 52 14.48 1.58 3.61
N CYS A 53 15.43 0.76 4.06
CA CYS A 53 16.87 0.99 3.84
C CYS A 53 17.28 0.82 2.37
N ASP A 54 16.67 -0.14 1.67
CA ASP A 54 16.99 -0.48 0.28
C ASP A 54 16.21 0.35 -0.76
N GLN A 55 15.27 1.20 -0.33
CA GLN A 55 14.38 1.93 -1.21
C GLN A 55 15.13 2.95 -2.11
N PRO A 56 14.54 3.37 -3.25
CA PRO A 56 13.28 2.92 -3.82
C PRO A 56 13.37 1.47 -4.31
N LEU A 57 12.31 0.69 -4.07
CA LEU A 57 12.20 -0.66 -4.60
C LEU A 57 11.36 -0.64 -5.88
N PHE A 58 11.80 -1.33 -6.92
CA PHE A 58 11.19 -1.37 -8.24
C PHE A 58 10.53 -2.72 -8.47
N VAL A 59 9.31 -2.69 -9.03
CA VAL A 59 8.64 -3.94 -9.42
C VAL A 59 9.25 -4.44 -10.71
N THR A 60 10.00 -5.54 -10.68
CA THR A 60 10.75 -6.03 -11.85
C THR A 60 9.91 -6.90 -12.79
N PHE A 61 8.92 -7.60 -12.23
CA PHE A 61 7.96 -8.39 -12.98
C PHE A 61 6.65 -8.47 -12.20
N ALA A 62 5.56 -8.67 -12.92
CA ALA A 62 4.23 -8.89 -12.38
C ALA A 62 3.46 -9.87 -13.29
N PRO A 63 2.34 -10.44 -12.86
CA PRO A 63 1.49 -11.26 -13.71
C PRO A 63 1.07 -10.48 -14.96
N LYS A 64 1.01 -11.17 -16.10
CA LYS A 64 0.68 -10.55 -17.37
C LYS A 64 -0.82 -10.30 -17.48
N THR A 65 -1.24 -9.06 -17.25
CA THR A 65 -2.59 -8.55 -17.53
C THR A 65 -2.55 -7.45 -18.58
N GLU A 66 -3.70 -7.09 -19.14
CA GLU A 66 -3.78 -5.98 -20.10
C GLU A 66 -3.26 -4.68 -19.47
N GLU A 67 -3.62 -4.40 -18.21
CA GLU A 67 -3.21 -3.22 -17.45
C GLU A 67 -1.70 -3.20 -17.19
N ILE A 68 -1.12 -4.33 -16.74
CA ILE A 68 0.31 -4.42 -16.47
C ILE A 68 1.14 -4.22 -17.74
N THR A 69 0.65 -4.65 -18.90
CA THR A 69 1.36 -4.43 -20.17
C THR A 69 1.41 -2.96 -20.60
N LEU A 70 0.55 -2.11 -20.04
CA LEU A 70 0.56 -0.66 -20.28
C LEU A 70 1.56 0.08 -19.37
N ILE A 71 2.16 -0.59 -18.39
CA ILE A 71 3.07 0.01 -17.42
C ILE A 71 4.52 -0.15 -17.86
N ASP A 72 5.29 0.94 -17.75
CA ASP A 72 6.73 0.97 -18.01
C ASP A 72 7.53 0.63 -16.74
N ASN A 73 7.25 1.30 -15.63
CA ASN A 73 7.90 1.05 -14.35
C ASN A 73 6.97 1.34 -13.16
N ILE A 74 7.24 0.66 -12.05
CA ILE A 74 6.56 0.84 -10.77
C ILE A 74 7.63 0.90 -9.69
N CYS A 75 7.47 1.81 -8.74
CA CYS A 75 8.32 1.84 -7.56
C CYS A 75 7.56 2.04 -6.26
N TYR A 76 8.10 1.41 -5.22
CA TYR A 76 7.63 1.35 -3.86
C TYR A 76 8.59 2.17 -3.02
N THR A 77 8.03 3.08 -2.23
CA THR A 77 8.77 3.95 -1.32
C THR A 77 8.09 3.96 0.02
N TYR A 78 8.88 3.90 1.08
CA TYR A 78 8.45 3.66 2.45
C TYR A 78 8.85 4.84 3.31
N PHE A 79 7.91 5.34 4.12
CA PHE A 79 8.16 6.41 5.07
C PHE A 79 7.71 5.96 6.46
N PRO A 80 8.59 5.90 7.47
CA PRO A 80 8.21 5.41 8.80
C PRO A 80 7.18 6.36 9.42
N LEU A 81 6.19 5.79 10.13
CA LEU A 81 5.29 6.60 10.95
C LEU A 81 6.00 7.02 12.24
N PRO A 82 5.72 8.24 12.76
CA PRO A 82 6.39 8.75 13.96
C PRO A 82 6.03 7.96 15.23
N ASP A 83 4.84 7.37 15.27
CA ASP A 83 4.28 6.76 16.48
C ASP A 83 4.53 5.24 16.58
N ASP A 84 4.92 4.59 15.48
CA ASP A 84 5.11 3.14 15.42
C ASP A 84 6.32 2.77 14.53
N PRO A 85 7.39 2.20 15.12
CA PRO A 85 8.62 1.85 14.39
C PRO A 85 8.44 0.71 13.36
N ASN A 86 7.34 -0.04 13.44
CA ASN A 86 7.07 -1.18 12.56
C ASN A 86 6.05 -0.85 11.45
N THR A 87 5.55 0.38 11.43
CA THR A 87 4.52 0.81 10.48
C THR A 87 5.05 1.94 9.59
N TYR A 88 4.76 1.81 8.30
CA TYR A 88 5.23 2.71 7.25
C TYR A 88 4.06 3.17 6.39
N GLN A 89 4.14 4.41 5.93
CA GLN A 89 3.40 4.86 4.76
C GLN A 89 4.13 4.35 3.51
N LEU A 90 3.47 3.46 2.77
CA LEU A 90 3.91 2.98 1.46
C LEU A 90 3.29 3.85 0.36
N TYR A 91 4.10 4.37 -0.54
CA TYR A 91 3.65 4.91 -1.83
C TYR A 91 4.08 3.98 -2.96
N ILE A 92 3.12 3.65 -3.81
CA ILE A 92 3.31 2.92 -5.06
C ILE A 92 3.11 3.91 -6.19
N SER A 93 4.17 4.29 -6.88
CA SER A 93 4.11 5.14 -8.07
C SER A 93 4.26 4.28 -9.32
N ARG A 94 3.40 4.50 -10.32
CA ARG A 94 3.48 3.83 -11.61
C ARG A 94 3.66 4.86 -12.71
N VAL A 95 4.41 4.46 -13.73
CA VAL A 95 4.63 5.22 -14.95
C VAL A 95 4.15 4.36 -16.08
N TYR A 96 3.18 4.85 -16.83
CA TYR A 96 2.62 4.17 -17.99
C TYR A 96 3.49 4.40 -19.22
N CYS A 97 3.37 3.53 -20.22
CA CYS A 97 4.10 3.61 -21.47
C CYS A 97 3.82 4.90 -22.28
N ASP A 98 2.69 5.57 -22.02
CA ASP A 98 2.34 6.88 -22.61
C ASP A 98 2.94 8.07 -21.84
N GLY A 99 3.65 7.80 -20.74
CA GLY A 99 4.26 8.81 -19.86
C GLY A 99 3.34 9.38 -18.79
N SER A 100 2.07 8.96 -18.74
CA SER A 100 1.17 9.29 -17.62
C SER A 100 1.61 8.57 -16.35
N THR A 101 1.14 9.05 -15.20
CA THR A 101 1.58 8.57 -13.88
C THR A 101 0.44 8.57 -12.89
N ASP A 102 0.44 7.60 -12.00
CA ASP A 102 -0.44 7.52 -10.84
C ASP A 102 0.36 7.18 -9.57
N ILE A 103 -0.21 7.54 -8.41
CA ILE A 103 0.40 7.31 -7.10
C ILE A 103 -0.69 6.85 -6.15
N ASN A 104 -0.50 5.66 -5.58
CA ASN A 104 -1.37 5.12 -4.54
C ASN A 104 -0.62 5.05 -3.22
N SER A 105 -1.35 5.23 -2.11
CA SER A 105 -0.78 5.21 -0.77
C SER A 105 -1.46 4.18 0.12
N TYR A 106 -0.67 3.44 0.88
CA TYR A 106 -1.13 2.42 1.83
C TYR A 106 -0.41 2.59 3.16
N ILE A 107 -1.07 2.24 4.26
CA ILE A 107 -0.40 2.00 5.54
C ILE A 107 0.00 0.53 5.55
N ILE A 108 1.28 0.25 5.79
CA ILE A 108 1.83 -1.10 5.83
C ILE A 108 2.56 -1.36 7.15
N THR A 109 2.35 -2.51 7.77
CA THR A 109 2.92 -2.87 9.08
C THR A 109 3.52 -4.27 9.07
N ASP A 110 4.63 -4.47 9.79
CA ASP A 110 5.23 -5.78 10.02
C ASP A 110 4.33 -6.60 10.95
N ILE A 111 3.83 -7.76 10.48
CA ILE A 111 3.08 -8.70 11.31
C ILE A 111 4.03 -9.75 11.89
N GLU A 112 4.83 -10.35 11.01
CA GLU A 112 5.87 -11.33 11.30
C GLU A 112 7.04 -11.07 10.34
N LEU A 113 8.21 -11.68 10.58
CA LEU A 113 9.34 -11.54 9.66
C LEU A 113 8.97 -12.08 8.26
N GLY A 114 9.12 -11.22 7.26
CA GLY A 114 8.71 -11.52 5.88
C GLY A 114 7.21 -11.44 5.62
N VAL A 115 6.38 -11.00 6.57
CA VAL A 115 4.92 -10.87 6.40
C VAL A 115 4.46 -9.47 6.79
N PHE A 116 3.89 -8.75 5.83
CA PHE A 116 3.43 -7.39 5.98
C PHE A 116 1.92 -7.30 5.76
N ARG A 117 1.23 -6.45 6.51
CA ARG A 117 -0.19 -6.14 6.28
C ARG A 117 -0.34 -4.73 5.76
N GLY A 118 -0.89 -4.60 4.56
CA GLY A 118 -1.16 -3.34 3.90
C GLY A 118 -2.66 -3.01 3.90
N ALA A 119 -3.00 -1.75 4.12
CA ALA A 119 -4.38 -1.28 4.08
C ALA A 119 -4.49 0.11 3.45
N SER A 120 -5.60 0.32 2.75
CA SER A 120 -6.12 1.62 2.32
C SER A 120 -7.58 1.73 2.75
N PRO A 121 -8.25 2.89 2.55
CA PRO A 121 -9.69 2.99 2.77
C PRO A 121 -10.54 2.03 1.93
N TYR A 122 -9.98 1.48 0.84
CA TYR A 122 -10.71 0.66 -0.13
C TYR A 122 -10.44 -0.84 0.03
N CYS A 123 -9.27 -1.22 0.53
CA CYS A 123 -8.87 -2.63 0.55
C CYS A 123 -7.84 -2.95 1.65
N THR A 124 -7.67 -4.24 1.92
CA THR A 124 -6.63 -4.78 2.80
C THR A 124 -5.99 -6.01 2.16
N PHE A 125 -4.67 -6.11 2.25
CA PHE A 125 -3.90 -7.25 1.73
C PHE A 125 -2.79 -7.65 2.69
N THR A 126 -2.25 -8.86 2.50
CA THR A 126 -1.06 -9.36 3.18
C THR A 126 0.02 -9.67 2.14
N ASP A 127 1.19 -9.07 2.28
CA ASP A 127 2.36 -9.36 1.45
C ASP A 127 3.30 -10.28 2.21
N SER A 128 3.69 -11.38 1.57
CA SER A 128 4.66 -12.35 2.10
C SER A 128 5.89 -12.38 1.20
N VAL A 129 7.07 -12.10 1.75
CA VAL A 129 8.35 -12.26 1.08
C VAL A 129 8.74 -13.74 1.18
N PHE A 130 8.75 -14.47 0.06
CA PHE A 130 8.89 -15.94 0.08
C PHE A 130 10.08 -16.46 -0.73
N GLY A 131 10.85 -15.58 -1.36
CA GLY A 131 12.02 -16.02 -2.10
C GLY A 131 12.91 -14.92 -2.63
N TYR A 132 14.07 -15.33 -3.14
CA TYR A 132 15.05 -14.47 -3.78
C TYR A 132 15.55 -15.14 -5.06
N ALA A 133 15.26 -14.54 -6.22
CA ALA A 133 15.60 -15.12 -7.52
C ALA A 133 17.03 -14.79 -8.00
N GLY A 134 17.79 -14.04 -7.21
CA GLY A 134 19.00 -13.39 -7.69
C GLY A 134 18.67 -12.10 -8.44
N CYS A 135 19.66 -11.50 -9.10
CA CYS A 135 19.54 -10.21 -9.79
C CYS A 135 19.08 -9.04 -8.90
N ASP A 136 19.21 -9.18 -7.57
CA ASP A 136 18.68 -8.27 -6.57
C ASP A 136 17.14 -8.25 -6.51
N THR A 137 16.48 -9.36 -6.86
CA THR A 137 15.02 -9.47 -6.91
C THR A 137 14.46 -10.42 -5.85
N TYR A 138 13.67 -9.87 -4.94
CA TYR A 138 12.84 -10.58 -3.96
C TYR A 138 11.47 -10.89 -4.54
N LEU A 139 10.90 -12.04 -4.17
CA LEU A 139 9.57 -12.46 -4.59
C LEU A 139 8.58 -12.17 -3.48
N ILE A 140 7.51 -11.47 -3.84
CA ILE A 140 6.42 -11.09 -2.95
C ILE A 140 5.16 -11.80 -3.42
N TYR A 141 4.47 -12.44 -2.48
CA TYR A 141 3.15 -13.02 -2.64
C TYR A 141 2.14 -12.10 -1.93
N ARG A 142 1.18 -11.52 -2.65
CA ARG A 142 0.13 -10.64 -2.14
C ARG A 142 -1.22 -11.35 -2.06
N CYS A 143 -1.68 -11.65 -0.85
CA CYS A 143 -3.05 -12.10 -0.66
C CYS A 143 -4.00 -10.93 -0.37
N MET A 144 -5.04 -10.79 -1.19
CA MET A 144 -6.14 -9.86 -0.96
C MET A 144 -7.06 -10.41 0.14
N LEU A 145 -7.27 -9.62 1.20
CA LEU A 145 -8.12 -10.01 2.34
C LEU A 145 -9.51 -9.39 2.26
N TYR A 146 -9.60 -8.14 1.82
CA TYR A 146 -10.86 -7.40 1.73
C TYR A 146 -10.78 -6.30 0.68
N GLY A 147 -11.91 -6.05 0.01
CA GLY A 147 -12.07 -4.97 -0.95
C GLY A 147 -11.29 -5.21 -2.24
N ASP A 148 -11.46 -4.28 -3.17
CA ASP A 148 -10.71 -4.23 -4.40
C ASP A 148 -9.69 -3.09 -4.30
N CYS A 149 -8.42 -3.38 -4.51
CA CYS A 149 -7.37 -2.37 -4.50
C CYS A 149 -7.26 -1.63 -5.84
N GLU A 150 -8.34 -1.41 -6.61
CA GLU A 150 -8.41 -0.68 -7.90
C GLU A 150 -7.23 -0.95 -8.88
N MET A 151 -6.53 -2.07 -8.74
CA MET A 151 -5.22 -2.30 -9.39
C MET A 151 -5.02 -3.76 -9.80
N TYR A 152 -5.87 -4.67 -9.33
CA TYR A 152 -5.79 -6.07 -9.63
C TYR A 152 -7.19 -6.54 -9.97
N ASP A 153 -7.44 -6.75 -11.25
CA ASP A 153 -8.61 -7.51 -11.69
C ASP A 153 -8.70 -8.77 -10.81
N GLU A 154 -9.86 -9.01 -10.21
CA GLU A 154 -10.12 -9.93 -9.08
C GLU A 154 -9.75 -11.41 -9.36
N SER A 155 -9.12 -11.70 -10.51
CA SER A 155 -8.79 -13.03 -11.01
C SER A 155 -7.31 -13.26 -11.33
N VAL A 156 -6.39 -12.31 -11.10
CA VAL A 156 -4.95 -12.50 -11.44
C VAL A 156 -4.07 -12.48 -10.20
N SER A 157 -3.26 -13.52 -10.09
CA SER A 157 -2.77 -14.14 -8.88
C SER A 157 -1.36 -13.58 -8.48
N PRO A 158 -0.88 -13.82 -7.27
CA PRO A 158 -0.40 -12.82 -6.29
C PRO A 158 1.11 -12.51 -6.31
N VAL A 159 1.87 -12.93 -7.31
CA VAL A 159 3.34 -12.92 -7.22
C VAL A 159 3.98 -11.82 -8.06
N PHE A 160 4.80 -10.99 -7.44
CA PHE A 160 5.61 -9.97 -8.13
C PHE A 160 7.02 -9.89 -7.56
N GLY A 161 7.94 -9.33 -8.35
CA GLY A 161 9.33 -9.14 -7.95
C GLY A 161 9.60 -7.72 -7.45
N LEU A 162 10.36 -7.55 -6.37
CA LEU A 162 10.86 -6.25 -5.89
C LEU A 162 12.39 -6.21 -5.90
N SER A 163 12.97 -5.12 -6.39
CA SER A 163 14.43 -4.93 -6.46
C SER A 163 14.85 -3.49 -6.16
N PRO A 164 15.99 -3.24 -5.49
CA PRO A 164 16.54 -1.88 -5.37
C PRO A 164 17.07 -1.33 -6.72
N LEU A 165 17.11 -2.15 -7.78
CA LEU A 165 17.65 -1.76 -9.07
C LEU A 165 16.53 -1.55 -10.10
N CYS A 166 16.47 -0.34 -10.66
CA CYS A 166 15.57 0.04 -11.75
C CYS A 166 16.07 -0.53 -13.09
N ARG A 167 16.00 -1.84 -13.27
CA ARG A 167 16.41 -2.53 -14.50
C ARG A 167 15.47 -3.71 -14.81
N PRO A 168 15.27 -4.06 -16.09
CA PRO A 168 14.51 -5.24 -16.45
C PRO A 168 15.14 -6.52 -15.89
N LEU A 169 14.29 -7.49 -15.54
CA LEU A 169 14.75 -8.79 -15.05
C LEU A 169 15.44 -9.59 -16.16
N GLY A 170 16.62 -10.13 -15.86
CA GLY A 170 17.38 -10.96 -16.80
C GLY A 170 16.81 -12.37 -16.96
N LEU A 171 17.03 -12.98 -18.14
CA LEU A 171 16.54 -14.33 -18.48
C LEU A 171 16.98 -15.42 -17.49
N SER A 172 18.18 -15.32 -16.91
CA SER A 172 18.68 -16.28 -15.92
C SER A 172 17.86 -16.27 -14.63
N CYS A 173 17.42 -15.09 -14.19
CA CYS A 173 16.64 -14.92 -12.96
C CYS A 173 15.17 -15.28 -13.16
N LEU A 174 14.62 -15.12 -14.37
CA LEU A 174 13.26 -15.59 -14.70
C LEU A 174 13.07 -17.10 -14.47
N ARG A 175 14.04 -17.93 -14.88
CA ARG A 175 13.98 -19.38 -14.61
C ARG A 175 13.98 -19.69 -13.12
N LYS A 176 14.69 -18.90 -12.32
CA LYS A 176 14.72 -19.07 -10.86
C LYS A 176 13.41 -18.65 -10.22
N VAL A 177 12.76 -17.60 -10.74
CA VAL A 177 11.39 -17.22 -10.33
C VAL A 177 10.43 -18.39 -10.55
N GLU A 178 10.41 -18.98 -11.74
CA GLU A 178 9.55 -20.12 -12.06
C GLU A 178 9.80 -21.32 -11.13
N GLU A 179 11.07 -21.61 -10.82
CA GLU A 179 11.46 -22.66 -9.87
C GLU A 179 10.90 -22.38 -8.46
N ILE A 180 11.12 -21.18 -7.92
CA ILE A 180 10.68 -20.81 -6.56
C ILE A 180 9.15 -20.82 -6.45
N VAL A 181 8.44 -20.29 -7.46
CA VAL A 181 6.96 -20.27 -7.50
C VAL A 181 6.42 -21.70 -7.47
N ARG A 182 6.99 -22.59 -8.30
CA ARG A 182 6.59 -23.99 -8.36
C ARG A 182 6.88 -24.74 -7.06
N ASP A 183 8.03 -24.50 -6.43
CA ASP A 183 8.43 -25.16 -5.19
C ASP A 183 7.54 -24.77 -4.00
N ASN A 184 6.96 -23.56 -4.03
CA ASN A 184 5.99 -23.07 -3.04
C ASN A 184 4.54 -23.48 -3.34
N CYS A 185 4.31 -24.38 -4.30
CA CYS A 185 2.97 -24.85 -4.71
C CYS A 185 2.02 -23.73 -5.17
N LEU A 186 2.55 -22.58 -5.60
CA LEU A 186 1.75 -21.49 -6.14
C LEU A 186 1.33 -21.80 -7.58
N PRO A 187 0.17 -21.29 -8.05
CA PRO A 187 -0.29 -21.53 -9.41
C PRO A 187 0.67 -20.89 -10.43
N GLU A 188 1.05 -21.67 -11.44
CA GLU A 188 1.84 -21.20 -12.57
C GLU A 188 1.06 -20.11 -13.33
N GLN A 189 1.75 -19.01 -13.64
CA GLN A 189 1.19 -17.84 -14.30
C GLN A 189 2.19 -17.26 -15.30
N ASP A 190 1.67 -16.63 -16.34
CA ASP A 190 2.49 -15.86 -17.27
C ASP A 190 2.91 -14.55 -16.61
N TYR A 191 4.21 -14.28 -16.58
CA TYR A 191 4.77 -13.03 -16.05
C TYR A 191 5.18 -12.07 -17.16
N TYR A 192 4.99 -10.78 -16.90
CA TYR A 192 5.49 -9.68 -17.71
C TYR A 192 6.64 -9.00 -16.96
N ALA A 193 7.83 -8.95 -17.57
CA ALA A 193 8.96 -8.20 -17.06
C ALA A 193 8.79 -6.71 -17.43
N LEU A 194 8.83 -5.84 -16.44
CA LEU A 194 8.59 -4.42 -16.67
C LEU A 194 9.74 -3.80 -17.50
N PRO A 195 9.45 -2.97 -18.51
CA PRO A 195 10.46 -2.42 -19.42
C PRO A 195 11.48 -1.48 -18.79
N MET A 196 11.11 -0.70 -17.77
CA MET A 196 11.98 0.26 -17.07
C MET A 196 12.67 1.25 -18.03
N LYS A 197 11.99 1.75 -19.07
CA LYS A 197 12.59 2.64 -20.10
C LYS A 197 12.39 4.12 -19.79
N LEU A 198 11.29 4.48 -19.16
CA LEU A 198 10.95 5.85 -18.81
C LEU A 198 11.57 6.24 -17.45
N PRO A 199 11.80 7.53 -17.20
CA PRO A 199 12.23 7.99 -15.89
C PRO A 199 11.22 7.59 -14.82
N ASN A 200 11.69 6.95 -13.75
CA ASN A 200 10.83 6.64 -12.61
C ASN A 200 10.33 7.91 -11.92
N LYS A 201 9.17 7.81 -11.27
CA LYS A 201 8.47 8.92 -10.61
C LYS A 201 8.21 8.63 -9.13
N CYS A 202 9.16 7.94 -8.51
CA CYS A 202 9.09 7.53 -7.11
C CYS A 202 8.94 8.74 -6.18
N VAL A 203 8.14 8.54 -5.13
CA VAL A 203 7.93 9.57 -4.11
C VAL A 203 9.20 9.63 -3.24
N THR A 204 9.89 10.77 -3.24
CA THR A 204 11.15 10.96 -2.49
C THR A 204 10.96 11.65 -1.13
N SER A 205 9.77 12.20 -0.89
CA SER A 205 9.41 12.83 0.37
C SER A 205 7.96 12.51 0.72
N GLN A 206 7.67 12.28 2.00
CA GLN A 206 6.30 12.05 2.45
C GLN A 206 5.40 13.20 2.00
N ILE A 207 4.33 12.86 1.28
CA ILE A 207 3.36 13.85 0.82
C ILE A 207 2.50 14.20 2.02
N CYS A 208 2.84 15.28 2.71
CA CYS A 208 1.95 15.87 3.70
C CYS A 208 0.74 16.43 2.96
N VAL A 209 -0.33 15.64 2.86
CA VAL A 209 -1.64 16.21 2.59
C VAL A 209 -2.01 16.95 3.87
N ASN A 210 -1.53 18.19 3.99
CA ASN A 210 -2.26 19.17 4.78
C ASN A 210 -3.66 19.11 4.19
N SER A 211 -4.61 18.51 4.91
CA SER A 211 -6.01 18.56 4.53
C SER A 211 -6.31 20.04 4.29
N PRO A 212 -6.59 20.50 3.06
CA PRO A 212 -7.13 21.83 2.93
C PRO A 212 -8.45 21.80 3.71
N PRO A 213 -8.73 22.78 4.59
CA PRO A 213 -10.05 22.85 5.18
C PRO A 213 -11.04 22.94 4.03
N PHE A 214 -12.00 22.03 4.03
CA PHE A 214 -13.13 21.92 3.11
C PHE A 214 -13.52 23.30 2.53
N GLN A 215 -13.07 23.63 1.33
CA GLN A 215 -13.58 24.78 0.59
C GLN A 215 -14.44 24.23 -0.54
N LEU A 216 -15.75 24.33 -0.33
CA LEU A 216 -16.75 24.17 -1.37
C LEU A 216 -16.31 24.96 -2.60
N ALA A 217 -16.50 24.33 -3.76
CA ALA A 217 -16.32 24.89 -5.08
C ALA A 217 -16.97 26.28 -5.24
N GLU A 218 -16.26 27.18 -5.92
CA GLU A 218 -16.71 28.06 -7.02
C GLU A 218 -15.58 29.05 -7.31
N GLN A 219 -14.81 28.95 -8.40
CA GLN A 219 -15.10 29.30 -9.81
C GLN A 219 -14.19 30.48 -10.25
N ILE A 220 -13.51 30.28 -11.40
CA ILE A 220 -13.09 31.26 -12.43
C ILE A 220 -11.65 31.84 -12.35
N PRO A 221 -10.92 31.94 -13.49
CA PRO A 221 -9.47 32.13 -13.55
C PRO A 221 -9.07 33.62 -13.51
N VAL A 222 -8.00 33.92 -12.78
CA VAL A 222 -7.43 35.28 -12.74
C VAL A 222 -6.58 35.51 -13.99
N VAL A 223 -7.12 36.30 -14.92
CA VAL A 223 -6.36 36.96 -15.98
C VAL A 223 -5.61 38.14 -15.37
N GLU A 224 -4.28 38.14 -15.45
CA GLU A 224 -3.44 39.28 -15.07
C GLU A 224 -3.75 40.49 -15.96
N ARG A 225 -4.20 41.59 -15.35
CA ARG A 225 -4.10 42.93 -15.92
C ARG A 225 -3.54 43.88 -14.88
N SER A 226 -2.30 44.28 -15.10
CA SER A 226 -1.64 45.41 -14.44
C SER A 226 -2.42 46.71 -14.69
N VAL A 227 -2.82 47.42 -13.63
CA VAL A 227 -3.33 48.79 -13.74
C VAL A 227 -2.66 49.67 -12.67
N ALA A 228 -2.14 50.80 -13.14
CA ALA A 228 -1.28 51.73 -12.43
C ALA A 228 -1.97 52.43 -11.24
N VAL A 229 -1.18 52.64 -10.20
CA VAL A 229 -1.51 53.40 -8.99
C VAL A 229 -1.66 54.89 -9.32
N VAL A 230 -2.78 55.49 -8.92
CA VAL A 230 -2.95 56.95 -8.84
C VAL A 230 -3.56 57.27 -7.47
N GLU A 231 -2.76 57.88 -6.60
CA GLU A 231 -3.17 58.33 -5.27
C GLU A 231 -4.17 59.50 -5.36
N ARG A 232 -5.22 59.45 -4.53
CA ARG A 232 -6.01 60.64 -4.19
C ARG A 232 -6.30 60.62 -2.67
N PRO A 233 -6.11 61.74 -1.94
CA PRO A 233 -6.30 61.77 -0.50
C PRO A 233 -7.79 61.81 -0.12
N ILE A 234 -8.16 61.04 0.91
CA ILE A 234 -9.51 60.98 1.49
C ILE A 234 -9.57 61.91 2.71
N PRO A 235 -10.60 62.75 2.88
CA PRO A 235 -10.72 63.64 4.04
C PRO A 235 -11.16 62.87 5.29
N VAL A 236 -10.48 63.13 6.41
CA VAL A 236 -10.76 62.57 7.74
C VAL A 236 -11.93 63.32 8.39
N VAL A 237 -12.94 62.60 8.86
CA VAL A 237 -13.99 63.12 9.76
C VAL A 237 -13.97 62.30 11.04
N GLU A 238 -13.45 62.88 12.12
CA GLU A 238 -13.44 62.28 13.45
C GLU A 238 -14.83 62.36 14.10
N ARG A 239 -15.29 61.26 14.72
CA ARG A 239 -16.42 61.28 15.65
C ARG A 239 -15.94 60.77 17.01
N PRO A 240 -16.19 61.48 18.12
CA PRO A 240 -15.72 61.07 19.44
C PRO A 240 -16.54 59.91 20.02
N ILE A 241 -15.84 58.98 20.68
CA ILE A 241 -16.40 57.84 21.42
C ILE A 241 -16.63 58.28 22.88
N PRO A 242 -17.82 58.08 23.48
CA PRO A 242 -18.06 58.39 24.88
C PRO A 242 -17.49 57.30 25.81
N VAL A 243 -16.67 57.73 26.78
CA VAL A 243 -16.13 56.91 27.89
C VAL A 243 -17.11 56.95 29.06
N ILE A 244 -17.46 55.79 29.63
CA ILE A 244 -18.21 55.69 30.89
C ILE A 244 -17.35 54.89 31.88
N GLU A 245 -16.82 55.58 32.90
CA GLU A 245 -16.17 54.97 34.06
C GLU A 245 -17.23 54.45 35.03
N ARG A 246 -17.10 53.20 35.50
CA ARG A 246 -17.82 52.70 36.69
C ARG A 246 -16.82 52.34 37.76
N GLY A 247 -16.83 53.13 38.84
CA GLY A 247 -16.02 52.94 40.03
C GLY A 247 -16.40 51.68 40.82
N VAL A 248 -15.38 51.06 41.41
CA VAL A 248 -15.45 49.89 42.30
C VAL A 248 -15.55 50.39 43.74
N PRO A 249 -16.55 49.99 44.55
CA PRO A 249 -16.56 50.28 45.98
C PRO A 249 -15.77 49.23 46.77
N ILE A 250 -14.87 49.71 47.63
CA ILE A 250 -14.13 48.95 48.65
C ILE A 250 -14.98 48.88 49.93
N VAL A 251 -15.12 47.71 50.56
CA VAL A 251 -15.67 47.56 51.92
C VAL A 251 -14.82 46.57 52.73
N GLU A 252 -14.41 46.99 53.92
CA GLU A 252 -13.46 46.32 54.83
C GLU A 252 -14.07 45.23 55.74
N ARG A 253 -13.18 44.42 56.34
CA ARG A 253 -13.40 43.24 57.21
C ARG A 253 -14.13 43.52 58.53
N GLY A 254 -14.94 42.55 58.97
CA GLY A 254 -15.39 42.36 60.35
C GLY A 254 -15.33 40.89 60.79
N HIS A 255 -14.64 40.65 61.91
CA HIS A 255 -14.45 39.38 62.63
C HIS A 255 -15.74 38.93 63.35
N GLN A 256 -16.09 37.62 63.37
CA GLN A 256 -16.52 36.93 64.62
C GLN A 256 -16.72 35.40 64.52
N ARG A 257 -15.97 34.73 65.42
CA ARG A 257 -16.08 33.44 66.12
C ARG A 257 -17.26 32.48 65.83
N PHE A 258 -16.88 31.23 65.56
CA PHE A 258 -17.65 30.02 65.87
C PHE A 258 -17.53 29.69 67.37
N ILE A 259 -18.65 29.38 68.01
CA ILE A 259 -18.74 28.74 69.33
C ILE A 259 -19.40 27.37 69.12
N HIS A 260 -18.92 26.38 69.88
CA HIS A 260 -19.46 25.02 70.03
C HIS A 260 -20.95 24.97 70.36
#